data_AF-A0A7R9TUG4-F1
#
_entry.id   AF-A0A7R9TUG4-F1
#
_cell.length_a   1.000
_cell.length_b   1.000
_cell.length_c   1.000
_cell.angle_alpha   90.00
_cell.angle_beta   90.00
_cell.angle_gamma   90.00
#
_symmetry.space_group_name_H-M   'P 1'
#
loop_
_entity.id
_entity.type
_entity.pdbx_description
1 polymer ?
#
loop_
_entity_poly.entity_id
_entity_poly.type
_entity_poly.pdbx_seq_one_letter_code
_entity_poly.pdbx_strand_id
1 'polypeptide(L)'
;RRDAMRASLASLATVVAANALGPVPAAVAGDPNKVVAVEYTPYVVDSASSAEAIEVAKSLKAAGARLYGAFWCENCNKQKEILGKEAMEYVNYVECFPDGVYQNTPGRADVTKPAAFCEGYTDAWPLWVIPKDGGDPGEEIGVAGKIAKPKELQRLIREAKGEKFDAVKYLTSGSDGYEKPADEKAE
;
A
#
# COMPACT_ATOMS: atom_id res chain seq x y z
N ARG A 1 56.49 60.80 -0.35
CA ARG A 1 57.10 59.78 0.53
C ARG A 1 56.03 58.72 0.77
N ARG A 2 56.31 57.45 0.38
CA ARG A 2 55.88 56.15 0.95
C ARG A 2 54.45 56.11 1.58
N ASP A 3 53.48 55.29 1.15
CA ASP A 3 53.56 53.91 0.70
C ASP A 3 52.33 53.47 -0.12
N ALA A 4 52.54 52.43 -0.90
CA ALA A 4 51.62 51.79 -1.82
C ALA A 4 50.43 51.10 -1.13
N MET A 5 49.21 51.35 -1.60
CA MET A 5 48.03 50.55 -1.27
C MET A 5 47.95 49.39 -2.26
N ARG A 6 48.46 48.23 -1.83
CA ARG A 6 48.38 46.95 -2.55
C ARG A 6 46.95 46.42 -2.51
N ALA A 7 46.45 46.02 -3.68
CA ALA A 7 45.23 45.26 -3.85
C ALA A 7 45.35 43.91 -3.12
N SER A 8 44.31 43.56 -2.35
CA SER A 8 44.11 42.21 -1.83
C SER A 8 42.67 41.80 -2.12
N LEU A 9 42.50 41.06 -3.21
CA LEU A 9 41.33 40.22 -3.46
C LEU A 9 41.43 39.02 -2.52
N ALA A 10 40.65 39.03 -1.44
CA ALA A 10 40.45 37.86 -0.61
C ALA A 10 39.24 37.10 -1.14
N SER A 11 39.51 36.06 -1.92
CA SER A 11 38.53 35.12 -2.46
C SER A 11 37.75 34.44 -1.34
N LEU A 12 36.42 34.53 -1.38
CA LEU A 12 35.52 33.73 -0.57
C LEU A 12 35.67 32.25 -0.98
N ALA A 13 36.35 31.46 -0.16
CA ALA A 13 36.34 30.01 -0.28
C ALA A 13 34.98 29.49 0.24
N THR A 14 34.06 29.16 -0.66
CA THR A 14 32.89 28.34 -0.35
C THR A 14 33.35 26.96 0.08
N VAL A 15 33.19 26.63 1.37
CA VAL A 15 33.32 25.26 1.86
C VAL A 15 32.07 24.50 1.42
N VAL A 16 32.18 23.67 0.39
CA VAL A 16 31.16 22.66 0.10
C VAL A 16 31.38 21.53 1.09
N ALA A 17 30.53 21.46 2.12
CA ALA A 17 30.47 20.28 2.98
C ALA A 17 29.93 19.11 2.15
N ALA A 18 30.82 18.30 1.60
CA ALA A 18 30.45 17.00 1.06
C ALA A 18 29.95 16.15 2.24
N ASN A 19 28.63 15.98 2.34
CA ASN A 19 28.05 14.93 3.15
C ASN A 19 28.53 13.59 2.59
N ALA A 20 29.63 13.09 3.12
CA ALA A 20 30.07 11.73 2.90
C ALA A 20 29.01 10.80 3.52
N LEU A 21 28.08 10.34 2.69
CA LEU A 21 27.32 9.13 2.97
C LEU A 21 28.34 7.98 3.00
N GLY A 22 28.91 7.75 4.18
CA GLY A 22 29.71 6.55 4.42
C GLY A 22 28.85 5.30 4.19
N PRO A 23 29.45 4.17 3.78
CA PRO A 23 28.70 2.93 3.58
C PRO A 23 28.00 2.56 4.89
N VAL A 24 26.68 2.45 4.82
CA VAL A 24 25.85 1.93 5.92
C VAL A 24 26.39 0.54 6.26
N PRO A 25 26.77 0.24 7.51
CA PRO A 25 27.24 -1.10 7.86
C PRO A 25 26.15 -2.11 7.55
N ALA A 26 26.52 -3.24 6.92
CA ALA A 26 25.65 -4.36 6.56
C ALA A 26 25.00 -5.09 7.77
N ALA A 27 25.07 -4.51 8.97
CA ALA A 27 24.73 -5.12 10.25
C ALA A 27 23.22 -5.15 10.56
N VAL A 28 22.35 -5.08 9.55
CA VAL A 28 20.94 -5.45 9.68
C VAL A 28 20.60 -6.76 8.96
N ALA A 29 21.59 -7.44 8.37
CA ALA A 29 21.39 -8.80 7.85
C ALA A 29 21.20 -9.75 9.04
N GLY A 30 20.01 -10.34 9.16
CA GLY A 30 19.72 -11.37 10.16
C GLY A 30 20.61 -12.61 10.02
N ASP A 31 20.65 -13.44 11.07
CA ASP A 31 21.42 -14.70 11.06
C ASP A 31 21.01 -15.58 9.86
N PRO A 32 21.92 -15.82 8.88
CA PRO A 32 21.60 -16.58 7.68
C PRO A 32 21.30 -18.05 7.98
N ASN A 33 21.63 -18.56 9.17
CA ASN A 33 21.34 -19.94 9.60
C ASN A 33 20.07 -20.06 10.44
N LYS A 34 19.34 -18.96 10.65
CA LYS A 34 18.09 -19.00 11.42
C LYS A 34 17.08 -19.93 10.72
N VAL A 35 16.55 -20.89 11.47
CA VAL A 35 15.44 -21.72 11.02
C VAL A 35 14.15 -20.94 11.21
N VAL A 36 13.40 -20.76 10.11
CA VAL A 36 12.06 -20.17 10.10
C VAL A 36 11.11 -21.19 9.49
N ALA A 37 10.05 -21.53 10.20
CA ALA A 37 8.98 -22.39 9.71
C ALA A 37 7.64 -21.80 10.16
N VAL A 38 6.98 -21.09 9.25
CA VAL A 38 5.63 -20.56 9.44
C VAL A 38 4.73 -21.26 8.45
N GLU A 39 3.98 -22.22 8.95
CA GLU A 39 2.99 -22.93 8.14
C GLU A 39 1.89 -21.98 7.69
N TYR A 40 1.41 -22.19 6.45
CA TYR A 40 0.27 -21.43 5.96
C TYR A 40 -0.96 -21.75 6.79
N THR A 41 -1.46 -20.73 7.48
CA THR A 41 -2.70 -20.81 8.25
C THR A 41 -3.58 -19.64 7.83
N PRO A 42 -4.62 -19.86 7.00
CA PRO A 42 -5.49 -18.78 6.55
C PRO A 42 -6.12 -18.10 7.76
N TYR A 43 -6.03 -16.78 7.81
CA TYR A 43 -6.65 -16.00 8.87
C TYR A 43 -8.18 -16.12 8.80
N VAL A 44 -8.80 -16.49 9.92
CA VAL A 44 -10.25 -16.58 10.07
C VAL A 44 -10.75 -15.25 10.60
N VAL A 45 -11.70 -14.64 9.88
CA VAL A 45 -12.31 -13.38 10.28
C VAL A 45 -13.42 -13.67 11.28
N ASP A 46 -13.32 -13.08 12.47
CA ASP A 46 -14.25 -13.32 13.56
C ASP A 46 -15.36 -12.27 13.64
N SER A 47 -15.12 -11.05 13.16
CA SER A 47 -16.13 -9.99 13.19
C SER A 47 -17.26 -10.22 12.17
N ALA A 48 -18.48 -9.85 12.58
CA ALA A 48 -19.62 -9.73 11.67
C ALA A 48 -19.51 -8.44 10.85
N SER A 49 -19.94 -8.50 9.61
CA SER A 49 -19.91 -7.37 8.69
C SER A 49 -21.04 -6.40 8.98
N SER A 50 -20.75 -5.11 8.84
CA SER A 50 -21.82 -4.11 8.73
C SER A 50 -22.46 -4.14 7.34
N ALA A 51 -23.68 -3.60 7.22
CA ALA A 51 -24.31 -3.41 5.91
C ALA A 51 -23.44 -2.53 4.98
N GLU A 52 -22.78 -1.50 5.52
CA GLU A 52 -21.85 -0.66 4.76
C GLU A 52 -20.68 -1.49 4.20
N ALA A 53 -20.09 -2.37 5.02
CA ALA A 53 -18.97 -3.20 4.58
C ALA A 53 -19.35 -4.16 3.46
N ILE A 54 -20.54 -4.78 3.54
CA ILE A 54 -21.05 -5.68 2.50
C ILE A 54 -21.24 -4.93 1.18
N GLU A 55 -21.87 -3.76 1.20
CA GLU A 55 -22.10 -2.96 -0.01
C GLU A 55 -20.81 -2.43 -0.62
N VAL A 56 -19.86 -2.01 0.21
CA VAL A 56 -18.52 -1.62 -0.24
C VAL A 56 -17.80 -2.81 -0.89
N ALA A 57 -17.82 -3.99 -0.27
CA ALA A 57 -17.15 -5.17 -0.79
C ALA A 57 -17.74 -5.64 -2.13
N LYS A 58 -19.07 -5.60 -2.29
CA LYS A 58 -19.73 -5.85 -3.58
C LYS A 58 -19.31 -4.85 -4.65
N SER A 59 -19.24 -3.56 -4.29
CA SER A 59 -18.82 -2.50 -5.21
C SER A 59 -17.37 -2.69 -5.67
N LEU A 60 -16.48 -3.04 -4.74
CA LEU A 60 -15.09 -3.39 -5.03
C LEU A 60 -14.99 -4.61 -5.96
N LYS A 61 -15.77 -5.65 -5.70
CA LYS A 61 -15.84 -6.84 -6.56
C LYS A 61 -16.29 -6.49 -7.97
N ALA A 62 -17.34 -5.68 -8.10
CA ALA A 62 -17.86 -5.22 -9.39
C ALA A 62 -16.83 -4.39 -10.17
N ALA A 63 -16.02 -3.59 -9.47
CA ALA A 63 -14.91 -2.83 -10.05
C ALA A 63 -13.65 -3.68 -10.35
N GLY A 64 -13.67 -4.99 -10.10
CA GLY A 64 -12.51 -5.86 -10.32
C GLY A 64 -11.37 -5.66 -9.31
N ALA A 65 -11.66 -5.05 -8.16
CA ALA A 65 -10.65 -4.81 -7.13
C ALA A 65 -10.12 -6.13 -6.55
N ARG A 66 -8.82 -6.15 -6.24
CA ARG A 66 -8.10 -7.24 -5.58
C ARG A 66 -7.39 -6.70 -4.34
N LEU A 67 -7.39 -7.51 -3.28
CA LEU A 67 -6.65 -7.22 -2.05
C LEU A 67 -5.47 -8.19 -1.94
N TYR A 68 -4.26 -7.68 -2.09
CA TYR A 68 -3.02 -8.43 -1.92
C TYR A 68 -2.54 -8.35 -0.47
N GLY A 69 -2.08 -9.49 0.06
CA GLY A 69 -1.45 -9.54 1.37
C GLY A 69 -0.86 -10.89 1.69
N ALA A 70 -0.58 -11.11 2.97
CA ALA A 70 -0.10 -12.39 3.49
C ALA A 70 -0.88 -12.82 4.73
N PHE A 71 -0.98 -14.12 4.98
CA PHE A 71 -1.74 -14.66 6.11
C PHE A 71 -1.24 -14.20 7.48
N TRP A 72 0.07 -13.97 7.61
CA TRP A 72 0.72 -13.48 8.82
C TRP A 72 0.73 -11.95 8.94
N CYS A 73 0.23 -11.22 7.95
CA CYS A 73 0.24 -9.76 7.93
C CYS A 73 -0.82 -9.18 8.88
N GLU A 74 -0.39 -8.65 10.02
CA GLU A 74 -1.28 -8.07 11.04
C GLU A 74 -2.19 -6.96 10.48
N ASN A 75 -1.65 -6.06 9.66
CA ASN A 75 -2.44 -4.98 9.06
C ASN A 75 -3.50 -5.51 8.08
N CYS A 76 -3.17 -6.58 7.34
CA CYS A 76 -4.08 -7.24 6.43
C CYS A 76 -5.23 -7.89 7.21
N ASN A 77 -4.90 -8.59 8.31
CA ASN A 77 -5.89 -9.25 9.15
C ASN A 77 -6.80 -8.23 9.85
N LYS A 78 -6.25 -7.12 10.38
CA LYS A 78 -7.06 -6.01 10.90
C LYS A 78 -8.01 -5.42 9.86
N GLN A 79 -7.56 -5.28 8.61
CA GLN A 79 -8.43 -4.78 7.55
C GLN A 79 -9.55 -5.76 7.21
N LYS A 80 -9.28 -7.07 7.21
CA LYS A 80 -10.31 -8.10 7.06
C LYS A 80 -11.35 -8.02 8.20
N GLU A 81 -10.91 -7.77 9.43
CA GLU A 81 -11.80 -7.58 10.60
C GLU A 81 -12.64 -6.30 10.52
N ILE A 82 -12.15 -5.23 9.90
CA ILE A 82 -12.94 -4.00 9.69
C ILE A 82 -14.07 -4.22 8.69
N LEU A 83 -13.83 -5.08 7.69
CA LEU A 83 -14.85 -5.46 6.71
C LEU A 83 -15.83 -6.49 7.29
N GLY A 84 -15.31 -7.49 7.99
CA GLY A 84 -16.08 -8.60 8.55
C GLY A 84 -16.26 -9.76 7.58
N LYS A 85 -16.73 -10.87 8.14
CA LYS A 85 -16.78 -12.18 7.50
C LYS A 85 -17.57 -12.19 6.19
N GLU A 86 -18.82 -11.73 6.22
CA GLU A 86 -19.75 -11.70 5.08
C GLU A 86 -19.25 -10.79 3.95
N ALA A 87 -18.66 -9.62 4.28
CA ALA A 87 -18.08 -8.72 3.30
C ALA A 87 -16.85 -9.36 2.62
N MET A 88 -16.03 -10.07 3.39
CA MET A 88 -14.85 -10.76 2.86
C MET A 88 -15.17 -11.87 1.85
N GLU A 89 -16.40 -12.41 1.82
CA GLU A 89 -16.84 -13.35 0.77
C GLU A 89 -16.93 -12.71 -0.63
N TYR A 90 -17.04 -11.37 -0.69
CA TYR A 90 -17.06 -10.63 -1.95
C TYR A 90 -15.67 -10.13 -2.35
N VAL A 91 -14.74 -10.00 -1.41
CA VAL A 91 -13.40 -9.46 -1.67
C VAL A 91 -12.54 -10.50 -2.39
N ASN A 92 -11.98 -10.12 -3.54
CA ASN A 92 -10.99 -10.95 -4.24
C ASN A 92 -9.62 -10.84 -3.52
N TYR A 93 -9.46 -11.57 -2.43
CA TYR A 93 -8.21 -11.62 -1.68
C TYR A 93 -7.17 -12.50 -2.39
N VAL A 94 -5.95 -12.00 -2.50
CA VAL A 94 -4.79 -12.70 -3.07
C VAL A 94 -3.77 -12.93 -1.96
N GLU A 95 -3.60 -14.19 -1.58
CA GLU A 95 -2.59 -14.64 -0.63
C GLU A 95 -1.24 -14.80 -1.35
N CYS A 96 -0.24 -14.03 -0.92
CA CYS A 96 1.08 -14.03 -1.54
C CYS A 96 2.06 -15.05 -0.96
N PHE A 97 1.72 -15.72 0.14
CA PHE A 97 2.49 -16.83 0.72
C PHE A 97 1.60 -18.09 0.93
N PRO A 98 1.02 -18.65 -0.14
CA PRO A 98 0.09 -19.79 -0.02
C PRO A 98 0.78 -21.07 0.48
N ASP A 99 2.10 -21.18 0.31
CA ASP A 99 2.88 -22.35 0.73
C ASP A 99 3.54 -22.20 2.10
N GLY A 100 3.27 -21.08 2.80
CA GLY A 100 3.87 -20.65 4.06
C GLY A 100 5.23 -19.96 3.88
N VAL A 101 5.94 -19.70 4.99
CA VAL A 101 7.27 -19.06 4.99
C VAL A 101 8.29 -20.00 5.61
N TYR A 102 9.34 -20.31 4.86
CA TYR A 102 10.35 -21.27 5.29
C TYR A 102 11.76 -20.80 4.94
N GLN A 103 12.66 -20.96 5.89
CA GLN A 103 14.08 -20.69 5.72
C GLN A 103 14.88 -21.72 6.53
N ASN A 104 15.86 -22.36 5.90
CA ASN A 104 16.73 -23.37 6.52
C ASN A 104 15.98 -24.51 7.23
N THR A 105 14.76 -24.84 6.78
CA THR A 105 13.95 -25.88 7.41
C THR A 105 14.38 -27.26 6.89
N PRO A 106 14.86 -28.18 7.74
CA PRO A 106 15.28 -29.51 7.29
C PRO A 106 14.16 -30.24 6.54
N GLY A 107 14.46 -30.72 5.33
CA GLY A 107 13.50 -31.45 4.51
C GLY A 107 12.47 -30.58 3.78
N ARG A 108 12.61 -29.25 3.78
CA ARG A 108 11.74 -28.33 3.02
C ARG A 108 12.56 -27.35 2.20
N ALA A 109 12.04 -26.98 1.03
CA ALA A 109 12.60 -25.89 0.24
C ALA A 109 12.31 -24.55 0.92
N ASP A 110 13.23 -23.60 0.76
CA ASP A 110 13.06 -22.23 1.25
C ASP A 110 11.95 -21.52 0.47
N VAL A 111 11.07 -20.84 1.23
CA VAL A 111 10.04 -19.93 0.72
C VAL A 111 10.22 -18.61 1.45
N THR A 112 11.10 -17.78 0.90
CA THR A 112 11.49 -16.47 1.48
C THR A 112 10.98 -15.29 0.65
N LYS A 113 10.30 -15.58 -0.46
CA LYS A 113 9.72 -14.58 -1.36
C LYS A 113 8.25 -14.86 -1.60
N PRO A 114 7.46 -13.83 -1.89
CA PRO A 114 6.10 -13.96 -2.36
C PRO A 114 6.00 -14.88 -3.59
N ALA A 115 4.84 -15.52 -3.77
CA ALA A 115 4.55 -16.29 -4.97
C ALA A 115 4.65 -15.42 -6.23
N ALA A 116 5.04 -16.03 -7.36
CA ALA A 116 5.33 -15.30 -8.60
C ALA A 116 4.16 -14.46 -9.11
N PHE A 117 2.90 -14.88 -8.88
CA PHE A 117 1.72 -14.11 -9.28
C PHE A 117 1.50 -12.83 -8.45
N CYS A 118 2.25 -12.65 -7.36
CA CYS A 118 2.29 -11.40 -6.60
C CYS A 118 3.44 -10.48 -7.04
N GLU A 119 4.24 -10.82 -8.03
CA GLU A 119 5.28 -9.94 -8.54
C GLU A 119 4.69 -8.58 -8.97
N GLY A 120 5.30 -7.49 -8.51
CA GLY A 120 4.79 -6.12 -8.70
C GLY A 120 3.77 -5.65 -7.66
N TYR A 121 3.32 -6.52 -6.75
CA TYR A 121 2.30 -6.23 -5.73
C TYR A 121 2.81 -6.38 -4.30
N THR A 122 4.12 -6.31 -4.09
CA THR A 122 4.78 -6.75 -2.83
C THR A 122 5.41 -5.62 -2.01
N ASP A 123 5.37 -4.38 -2.50
CA ASP A 123 6.10 -3.26 -1.88
C ASP A 123 5.52 -2.85 -0.53
N ALA A 124 4.20 -2.96 -0.36
CA ALA A 124 3.52 -2.66 0.89
C ALA A 124 2.20 -3.43 0.98
N TRP A 125 1.93 -4.07 2.12
CA TRP A 125 0.64 -4.74 2.38
C TRP A 125 -0.04 -4.18 3.62
N PRO A 126 -1.40 -4.17 3.66
CA PRO A 126 -2.32 -4.58 2.61
C PRO A 126 -2.30 -3.64 1.38
N LEU A 127 -2.45 -4.22 0.18
CA LEU A 127 -2.47 -3.48 -1.09
C LEU A 127 -3.77 -3.75 -1.83
N TRP A 128 -4.54 -2.70 -2.08
CA TRP A 128 -5.67 -2.75 -3.00
C TRP A 128 -5.22 -2.41 -4.40
N VAL A 129 -5.64 -3.21 -5.37
CA VAL A 129 -5.37 -2.99 -6.78
C VAL A 129 -6.68 -3.01 -7.54
N ILE A 130 -6.93 -1.99 -8.36
CA ILE A 130 -8.15 -1.86 -9.14
C ILE A 130 -7.77 -1.54 -10.59
N PRO A 131 -8.34 -2.23 -11.59
CA PRO A 131 -8.22 -1.83 -12.99
C PRO A 131 -8.75 -0.41 -13.21
N LYS A 132 -8.11 0.37 -14.10
CA LYS A 132 -8.66 1.67 -14.49
C LYS A 132 -9.82 1.51 -15.46
N ASP A 133 -10.89 2.27 -15.25
CA ASP A 133 -11.99 2.35 -16.20
C ASP A 133 -11.56 3.21 -17.40
N GLY A 134 -11.60 2.63 -18.60
CA GLY A 134 -11.28 3.34 -19.86
C GLY A 134 -9.78 3.61 -20.09
N GLY A 135 -8.89 3.04 -19.27
CA GLY A 135 -7.43 3.07 -19.50
C GLY A 135 -6.97 2.03 -20.53
N ASP A 136 -5.67 2.01 -20.81
CA ASP A 136 -5.08 0.96 -21.65
C ASP A 136 -5.24 -0.41 -20.97
N PRO A 137 -5.40 -1.52 -21.73
CA PRO A 137 -5.51 -2.84 -21.14
C PRO A 137 -4.32 -3.17 -20.22
N GLY A 138 -4.61 -3.41 -18.94
CA GLY A 138 -3.60 -3.70 -17.92
C GLY A 138 -3.12 -2.49 -17.12
N GLU A 139 -3.69 -1.30 -17.35
CA GLU A 139 -3.46 -0.14 -16.47
C GLU A 139 -4.25 -0.29 -15.16
N GLU A 140 -3.55 -0.23 -14.04
CA GLU A 140 -4.12 -0.46 -12.71
C GLU A 140 -3.69 0.66 -11.75
N ILE A 141 -4.52 0.92 -10.74
CA ILE A 141 -4.12 1.74 -9.59
C ILE A 141 -3.91 0.86 -8.37
N GLY A 142 -2.85 1.14 -7.63
CA GLY A 142 -2.52 0.46 -6.38
C GLY A 142 -2.55 1.45 -5.22
N VAL A 143 -3.25 1.13 -4.14
CA VAL A 143 -3.21 1.90 -2.89
C VAL A 143 -2.95 0.95 -1.74
N ALA A 144 -1.82 1.17 -1.06
CA ALA A 144 -1.48 0.49 0.17
C ALA A 144 -1.91 1.32 1.37
N GLY A 145 -2.30 0.64 2.45
CA GLY A 145 -2.53 1.31 3.73
C GLY A 145 -3.65 0.74 4.57
N LYS A 146 -3.74 1.26 5.79
CA LYS A 146 -4.81 0.93 6.74
C LYS A 146 -6.06 1.72 6.38
N ILE A 147 -7.21 1.08 6.55
CA ILE A 147 -8.50 1.78 6.61
C ILE A 147 -8.98 1.80 8.05
N ALA A 148 -9.73 2.82 8.44
CA ALA A 148 -10.45 2.84 9.71
C ALA A 148 -11.93 2.48 9.53
N LYS A 149 -12.50 2.73 8.35
CA LYS A 149 -13.90 2.43 8.03
C LYS A 149 -14.04 1.84 6.62
N PRO A 150 -15.02 0.95 6.38
CA PRO A 150 -15.24 0.36 5.06
C PRO A 150 -15.40 1.40 3.94
N LYS A 151 -16.16 2.47 4.18
CA LYS A 151 -16.39 3.54 3.18
C LYS A 151 -15.11 4.21 2.65
N GLU A 152 -13.99 4.15 3.37
CA GLU A 152 -12.71 4.69 2.89
C GLU A 152 -12.23 3.97 1.62
N LEU A 153 -12.67 2.73 1.38
CA LEU A 153 -12.35 2.00 0.14
C LEU A 153 -13.16 2.48 -1.07
N GLN A 154 -14.28 3.19 -0.88
CA GLN A 154 -15.06 3.73 -2.00
C GLN A 154 -14.27 4.79 -2.78
N ARG A 155 -13.36 5.50 -2.10
CA ARG A 155 -12.40 6.42 -2.74
C ARG A 155 -11.59 5.73 -3.83
N LEU A 156 -11.17 4.48 -3.62
CA LEU A 156 -10.39 3.73 -4.60
C LEU A 156 -11.16 3.52 -5.91
N ILE A 157 -12.46 3.19 -5.80
CA ILE A 157 -13.33 2.98 -6.96
C ILE A 157 -13.48 4.29 -7.75
N ARG A 158 -13.63 5.42 -7.04
CA ARG A 158 -13.74 6.75 -7.65
C ARG A 158 -12.45 7.16 -8.36
N GLU A 159 -11.30 6.96 -7.71
CA GLU A 159 -9.99 7.27 -8.31
C GLU A 159 -9.69 6.36 -9.52
N ALA A 160 -10.10 5.09 -9.49
CA ALA A 160 -9.98 4.18 -10.64
C ALA A 160 -10.82 4.64 -11.85
N LYS A 161 -11.91 5.37 -11.59
CA LYS A 161 -12.75 6.04 -12.59
C LYS A 161 -12.23 7.40 -13.04
N GLY A 162 -11.09 7.85 -12.50
CA GLY A 162 -10.50 9.15 -12.80
C GLY A 162 -11.12 10.32 -12.02
N GLU A 163 -11.98 10.06 -11.03
CA GLU A 163 -12.45 11.11 -10.13
C GLU A 163 -11.30 11.59 -9.24
N LYS A 164 -11.17 12.91 -9.08
CA LYS A 164 -10.11 13.51 -8.27
C LYS A 164 -10.61 13.80 -6.86
N PHE A 165 -9.88 13.31 -5.87
CA PHE A 165 -10.13 13.68 -4.47
C PHE A 165 -9.62 15.10 -4.18
N ASP A 166 -10.51 15.98 -3.74
CA ASP A 166 -10.19 17.31 -3.25
C ASP A 166 -10.17 17.31 -1.71
N ALA A 167 -8.95 17.23 -1.17
CA ALA A 167 -8.72 17.27 0.28
C ALA A 167 -9.14 18.60 0.92
N VAL A 168 -9.03 19.72 0.19
CA VAL A 168 -9.45 21.04 0.69
C VAL A 168 -10.96 21.04 0.83
N LYS A 169 -11.69 20.56 -0.18
CA LYS A 169 -13.15 20.48 -0.16
C LYS A 169 -13.63 19.54 0.95
N TYR A 170 -13.02 18.37 1.13
CA TYR A 170 -13.34 17.46 2.23
C TYR A 170 -13.25 18.14 3.60
N LEU A 171 -12.16 18.87 3.84
CA LEU A 171 -11.90 19.51 5.15
C LEU A 171 -12.70 20.80 5.37
N THR A 172 -13.05 21.52 4.31
CA THR A 172 -13.66 22.87 4.42
C THR A 172 -15.17 22.90 4.23
N SER A 173 -15.76 21.92 3.52
CA SER A 173 -17.18 21.95 3.15
C SER A 173 -18.04 20.91 3.86
N GLY A 174 -17.44 19.92 4.53
CA GLY A 174 -18.16 18.77 5.07
C GLY A 174 -18.72 17.81 4.01
N SER A 175 -18.41 18.03 2.72
CA SER A 175 -18.66 17.05 1.66
C SER A 175 -17.62 15.93 1.69
N ASP A 176 -17.84 14.87 0.92
CA ASP A 176 -16.95 13.71 0.84
C ASP A 176 -15.65 13.97 0.05
N GLY A 177 -15.43 15.19 -0.44
CA GLY A 177 -14.23 15.59 -1.17
C GLY A 177 -14.25 15.26 -2.66
N TYR A 178 -15.36 14.73 -3.20
CA TYR A 178 -15.50 14.48 -4.64
C TYR A 178 -16.44 15.48 -5.32
N GLU A 179 -16.31 15.61 -6.63
CA GLU A 179 -17.35 16.25 -7.45
C GLU A 179 -18.41 15.21 -7.78
N LYS A 180 -19.69 15.58 -7.65
CA LYS A 180 -20.77 14.68 -8.06
C LYS A 180 -20.67 14.45 -9.57
N PRO A 181 -20.84 13.21 -10.06
CA PRO A 181 -20.94 12.94 -11.49
C PRO A 181 -22.03 13.84 -12.10
N ALA A 182 -21.80 14.33 -13.32
CA ALA A 182 -22.71 15.24 -14.01
C ALA A 182 -24.14 14.68 -14.19
N ASP A 183 -24.29 13.36 -14.07
CA ASP A 183 -25.55 12.62 -14.22
C ASP A 183 -26.35 12.50 -12.92
N GLU A 184 -25.78 12.91 -11.77
CA GLU A 184 -26.50 12.97 -10.49
C GLU A 184 -27.08 14.37 -10.27
N LYS A 185 -27.79 14.90 -11.29
CA LYS A 185 -28.69 16.03 -11.09
C LYS A 185 -30.00 15.50 -10.51
N ALA A 186 -30.14 15.77 -9.22
CA ALA A 186 -31.35 15.71 -8.39
C ALA A 186 -32.67 15.50 -9.16
N GLU A 187 -33.35 14.40 -8.83
CA GLU A 187 -34.81 14.32 -8.81
C GLU A 187 -35.29 14.57 -7.37
#